data_AF-A0A0S8CDM6-F1
#
_entry.id   AF-A0A0S8CDM6-F1
#
_cell.length_a   1.000
_cell.length_b   1.000
_cell.length_c   1.000
_cell.angle_alpha   90.00
_cell.angle_beta   90.00
_cell.angle_gamma   90.00
#
_symmetry.space_group_name_H-M   'P 1'
#
loop_
_entity.id
_entity.type
_entity.pdbx_description
1 polymer ?
#
loop_
_entity_poly.entity_id
_entity_poly.type
_entity_poly.pdbx_seq_one_letter_code
_entity_poly.pdbx_strand_id
1 'polypeptide(L)'
;DCKSCHVKSCDTCHAVQSGPAMEFAQEKTKDMNTCMECHGRAGLTFKFDKAAGNLDVHIASGFVCADCHYQCDVHGDGRFKPSMRHPFPKGVCATCRGCHVDQKQESPVFDANTPSHKTHKDKLHCSACHVTSTTVCYNCHFDSALKTGKKGNFIPIKDWLLLINYNGQVTSGSVMTLVYQNKTFIAYVPYFTHSISPRGRSCEQCHQNEAVREMAQGNKVPVVDFKDGKILPWKGVIPVVPDKLQWVYLNKIGEDQWAPIKDAKEAKVQFAAYGEPLTKEQFDKLATDVR
;
A
#
# COMPACT_ATOMS: atom_id res chain seq x y z
N ASP A 1 11.70 4.98 -17.15
CA ASP A 1 13.01 5.55 -16.80
C ASP A 1 12.94 5.99 -15.35
N CYS A 2 13.97 5.80 -14.54
CA CYS A 2 13.99 6.36 -13.18
C CYS A 2 14.43 7.84 -13.19
N LYS A 3 15.22 8.25 -14.21
CA LYS A 3 15.78 9.60 -14.33
C LYS A 3 14.71 10.67 -14.56
N SER A 4 13.59 10.30 -15.19
CA SER A 4 12.45 11.19 -15.37
C SER A 4 11.72 11.52 -14.06
N CYS A 5 11.95 10.73 -12.98
CA CYS A 5 11.36 10.99 -11.67
C CYS A 5 12.29 11.75 -10.71
N HIS A 6 13.61 11.69 -10.93
CA HIS A 6 14.58 12.37 -10.09
C HIS A 6 14.90 13.75 -10.69
N VAL A 7 14.09 14.74 -10.30
CA VAL A 7 14.18 16.12 -10.77
C VAL A 7 15.55 16.75 -10.44
N LYS A 8 16.04 17.63 -11.32
CA LYS A 8 17.34 18.31 -11.18
C LYS A 8 17.23 19.81 -10.92
N SER A 9 16.04 20.37 -11.09
CA SER A 9 15.78 21.81 -11.05
C SER A 9 14.35 22.08 -10.62
N CYS A 10 14.12 23.31 -10.12
CA CYS A 10 12.84 23.72 -9.57
C CYS A 10 11.73 23.85 -10.62
N ASP A 11 12.10 24.09 -11.87
CA ASP A 11 11.22 24.34 -13.02
C ASP A 11 10.23 23.20 -13.29
N THR A 12 10.65 21.95 -13.05
CA THR A 12 9.79 20.77 -13.22
C THR A 12 8.49 20.93 -12.44
N CYS A 13 8.55 21.46 -11.21
CA CYS A 13 7.39 21.62 -10.34
C CYS A 13 6.89 23.07 -10.21
N HIS A 14 7.73 24.06 -10.51
CA HIS A 14 7.40 25.48 -10.30
C HIS A 14 7.29 26.32 -11.56
N ALA A 15 7.84 25.89 -12.71
CA ALA A 15 7.82 26.75 -13.89
C ALA A 15 6.50 26.62 -14.67
N VAL A 16 5.85 27.75 -14.91
CA VAL A 16 4.67 27.88 -15.78
C VAL A 16 4.98 28.81 -16.96
N GLN A 17 4.38 28.55 -18.12
CA GLN A 17 4.55 29.39 -19.29
C GLN A 17 3.74 30.69 -19.12
N SER A 18 4.37 31.83 -19.36
CA SER A 18 3.74 33.15 -19.37
C SER A 18 4.28 33.98 -20.53
N GLY A 19 3.45 34.13 -21.57
CA GLY A 19 3.91 34.72 -22.85
C GLY A 19 5.10 33.95 -23.43
N PRO A 20 6.21 34.62 -23.79
CA PRO A 20 7.42 33.95 -24.30
C PRO A 20 8.36 33.41 -23.20
N ALA A 21 8.09 33.67 -21.92
CA ALA A 21 8.98 33.34 -20.81
C ALA A 21 8.40 32.26 -19.88
N MET A 22 9.27 31.67 -19.06
CA MET A 22 8.88 30.82 -17.95
C MET A 22 8.89 31.63 -16.66
N GLU A 23 7.89 31.46 -15.82
CA GLU A 23 7.76 32.13 -14.53
C GLU A 23 7.67 31.11 -13.39
N PHE A 24 8.13 31.50 -12.21
CA PHE A 24 7.98 30.69 -11.00
C PHE A 24 6.57 30.85 -10.43
N ALA A 25 5.88 29.73 -10.24
CA ALA A 25 4.52 29.64 -9.77
C ALA A 25 4.40 28.59 -8.66
N GLN A 26 3.83 28.96 -7.52
CA GLN A 26 3.54 28.00 -6.45
C GLN A 26 2.27 27.22 -6.74
N GLU A 27 1.31 27.79 -7.48
CA GLU A 27 0.07 27.14 -7.84
C GLU A 27 0.28 25.84 -8.62
N LYS A 28 1.34 25.75 -9.44
CA LYS A 28 1.70 24.50 -10.15
C LYS A 28 2.00 23.36 -9.17
N THR A 29 2.58 23.65 -8.00
CA THR A 29 2.84 22.62 -6.99
C THR A 29 1.59 22.10 -6.29
N LYS A 30 0.48 22.84 -6.43
CA LYS A 30 -0.84 22.41 -5.95
C LYS A 30 -1.63 21.64 -7.01
N ASP A 31 -1.19 21.61 -8.26
CA ASP A 31 -1.76 20.72 -9.26
C ASP A 31 -1.30 19.28 -9.03
N MET A 32 -2.24 18.37 -8.84
CA MET A 32 -1.99 16.94 -8.70
C MET A 32 -1.19 16.37 -9.87
N ASN A 33 -1.40 16.89 -11.09
CA ASN A 33 -0.74 16.39 -12.29
C ASN A 33 0.78 16.56 -12.23
N THR A 34 1.27 17.60 -11.55
CA THR A 34 2.71 17.83 -11.31
C THR A 34 3.34 16.63 -10.60
N CYS A 35 2.63 15.96 -9.70
CA CYS A 35 3.13 14.79 -8.99
C CYS A 35 2.91 13.50 -9.80
N MET A 36 1.82 13.41 -10.56
CA MET A 36 1.37 12.16 -11.19
C MET A 36 2.26 11.69 -12.34
N GLU A 37 3.06 12.57 -12.93
CA GLU A 37 4.11 12.19 -13.89
C GLU A 37 5.05 11.12 -13.32
N CYS A 38 5.30 11.17 -12.02
CA CYS A 38 6.19 10.26 -11.30
C CYS A 38 5.43 9.28 -10.39
N HIS A 39 4.31 9.73 -9.82
CA HIS A 39 3.51 8.99 -8.83
C HIS A 39 2.30 8.27 -9.45
N GLY A 40 2.41 7.78 -10.69
CA GLY A 40 1.29 7.16 -11.42
C GLY A 40 0.58 6.00 -10.71
N ARG A 41 1.24 5.29 -9.78
CA ARG A 41 0.59 4.27 -8.93
C ARG A 41 -0.47 4.87 -7.99
N ALA A 42 -0.23 6.07 -7.46
CA ALA A 42 -1.24 6.80 -6.69
C ALA A 42 -2.41 7.21 -7.59
N GLY A 43 -2.15 7.73 -8.79
CA GLY A 43 -3.19 8.03 -9.78
C GLY A 43 -4.05 6.81 -10.13
N LEU A 44 -3.44 5.64 -10.32
CA LEU A 44 -4.17 4.38 -10.54
C LEU A 44 -5.03 3.99 -9.33
N THR A 45 -4.49 4.18 -8.11
CA THR A 45 -5.21 3.94 -6.86
C THR A 45 -6.49 4.77 -6.81
N PHE A 46 -6.37 6.09 -7.06
CA PHE A 46 -7.53 7.00 -7.07
C PHE A 46 -8.54 6.67 -8.15
N LYS A 47 -8.08 6.27 -9.35
CA LYS A 47 -8.97 5.81 -10.43
C LYS A 47 -9.82 4.61 -9.98
N PHE A 48 -9.18 3.60 -9.38
CA PHE A 48 -9.89 2.41 -8.89
C PHE A 48 -10.81 2.73 -7.73
N ASP A 49 -10.36 3.52 -6.77
CA ASP A 49 -11.19 3.92 -5.63
C ASP A 49 -12.40 4.73 -6.06
N LYS A 50 -12.23 5.68 -7.00
CA LYS A 50 -13.35 6.44 -7.57
C LYS A 50 -14.35 5.54 -8.27
N ALA A 51 -13.89 4.58 -9.08
CA ALA A 51 -14.76 3.62 -9.76
C ALA A 51 -15.53 2.70 -8.78
N ALA A 52 -14.94 2.41 -7.62
CA ALA A 52 -15.55 1.63 -6.55
C ALA A 52 -16.39 2.45 -5.56
N GLY A 53 -16.51 3.78 -5.75
CA GLY A 53 -17.23 4.66 -4.83
C GLY A 53 -16.53 4.88 -3.48
N ASN A 54 -15.23 4.59 -3.39
CA ASN A 54 -14.43 4.59 -2.16
C ASN A 54 -13.19 5.51 -2.27
N LEU A 55 -13.32 6.64 -2.98
CA LEU A 55 -12.23 7.61 -3.12
C LEU A 55 -11.69 8.02 -1.74
N ASP A 56 -10.37 8.15 -1.64
CA ASP A 56 -9.70 8.63 -0.44
C ASP A 56 -10.39 9.87 0.11
N VAL A 57 -10.72 9.85 1.41
CA VAL A 57 -11.52 10.92 2.02
C VAL A 57 -10.88 12.30 1.90
N HIS A 58 -9.55 12.39 1.92
CA HIS A 58 -8.85 13.67 1.80
C HIS A 58 -8.93 14.18 0.37
N ILE A 59 -8.66 13.29 -0.60
CA ILE A 59 -8.77 13.65 -2.03
C ILE A 59 -10.21 14.03 -2.39
N ALA A 60 -11.20 13.30 -1.86
CA ALA A 60 -12.61 13.63 -2.05
C ALA A 60 -12.99 14.99 -1.42
N SER A 61 -12.25 15.42 -0.38
CA SER A 61 -12.42 16.73 0.27
C SER A 61 -11.60 17.85 -0.38
N GLY A 62 -10.92 17.58 -1.51
CA GLY A 62 -10.15 18.57 -2.26
C GLY A 62 -8.69 18.72 -1.84
N PHE A 63 -8.19 17.90 -0.91
CA PHE A 63 -6.76 17.87 -0.60
C PHE A 63 -5.94 17.37 -1.79
N VAL A 64 -4.74 17.94 -1.93
CA VAL A 64 -3.74 17.58 -2.92
C VAL A 64 -2.48 17.04 -2.25
N CYS A 65 -1.57 16.48 -3.04
CA CYS A 65 -0.32 15.87 -2.54
C CYS A 65 0.45 16.78 -1.59
N ALA A 66 0.58 18.07 -1.95
CA ALA A 66 1.37 19.06 -1.23
C ALA A 66 0.79 19.46 0.14
N ASP A 67 -0.49 19.19 0.39
CA ASP A 67 -1.11 19.48 1.69
C ASP A 67 -0.68 18.49 2.78
N CYS A 68 -0.32 17.26 2.38
CA CYS A 68 0.26 16.25 3.27
C CYS A 68 1.79 16.20 3.16
N HIS A 69 2.30 16.17 1.93
CA HIS A 69 3.73 16.07 1.61
C HIS A 69 4.31 17.46 1.32
N TYR A 70 4.74 18.15 2.37
CA TYR A 70 5.33 19.49 2.28
C TYR A 70 6.84 19.48 2.59
N GLN A 71 7.53 20.50 2.08
CA GLN A 71 8.94 20.84 2.39
C GLN A 71 9.90 19.64 2.40
N CYS A 72 10.17 19.05 3.57
CA CYS A 72 11.16 18.00 3.76
C CYS A 72 10.87 16.71 2.99
N ASP A 73 9.62 16.46 2.60
CA ASP A 73 9.26 15.31 1.76
C ASP A 73 9.64 15.47 0.29
N VAL A 74 9.69 16.71 -0.21
CA VAL A 74 9.92 17.00 -1.63
C VAL A 74 11.29 17.66 -1.85
N HIS A 75 11.59 18.74 -1.12
CA HIS A 75 12.88 19.44 -1.20
C HIS A 75 14.00 18.73 -0.43
N GLY A 76 13.65 17.85 0.52
CA GLY A 76 14.58 17.31 1.49
C GLY A 76 14.93 18.32 2.59
N ASP A 77 15.62 17.84 3.62
CA ASP A 77 16.10 18.65 4.75
C ASP A 77 17.65 18.62 4.88
N GLY A 78 18.34 18.17 3.82
CA GLY A 78 19.79 18.01 3.80
C GLY A 78 20.32 16.84 4.65
N ARG A 79 19.44 16.03 5.27
CA ARG A 79 19.83 14.89 6.10
C ARG A 79 19.64 13.58 5.35
N PHE A 80 20.54 12.63 5.58
CA PHE A 80 20.38 11.27 5.08
C PHE A 80 19.13 10.59 5.67
N LYS A 81 18.32 9.99 4.80
CA LYS A 81 17.12 9.22 5.16
C LYS A 81 17.36 7.76 4.78
N PRO A 82 17.38 6.79 5.74
CA PRO A 82 17.67 5.41 5.40
C PRO A 82 16.57 4.74 4.56
N SER A 83 15.32 5.17 4.72
CA SER A 83 14.20 4.75 3.87
C SER A 83 13.07 5.76 4.02
N MET A 84 12.29 5.97 2.95
CA MET A 84 11.03 6.73 3.00
C MET A 84 10.04 6.18 4.05
N ARG A 85 10.18 4.90 4.45
CA ARG A 85 9.29 4.26 5.42
C ARG A 85 9.68 4.46 6.87
N HIS A 86 10.90 4.94 7.14
CA HIS A 86 11.33 5.17 8.51
C HIS A 86 10.42 6.21 9.20
N PRO A 87 10.18 6.09 10.51
CA PRO A 87 9.47 7.11 11.26
C PRO A 87 10.14 8.48 11.12
N PHE A 88 9.34 9.54 11.14
CA PHE A 88 9.85 10.90 11.26
C PHE A 88 10.80 10.99 12.47
N PRO A 89 11.96 11.66 12.35
CA PRO A 89 12.43 12.48 11.23
C PRO A 89 13.30 11.75 10.21
N LYS A 90 13.36 10.42 10.21
CA LYS A 90 14.28 9.62 9.37
C LYS A 90 13.68 9.12 8.05
N GLY A 91 12.38 9.30 7.84
CA GLY A 91 11.70 9.03 6.57
C GLY A 91 10.78 10.17 6.18
N VAL A 92 9.63 9.83 5.62
CA VAL A 92 8.58 10.77 5.22
C VAL A 92 8.05 11.55 6.44
N CYS A 93 7.89 12.86 6.27
CA CYS A 93 7.41 13.82 7.25
C CYS A 93 5.88 13.85 7.36
N ALA A 94 5.16 13.57 6.26
CA ALA A 94 3.70 13.47 6.28
C ALA A 94 3.23 12.40 7.29
N THR A 95 2.35 12.79 8.21
CA THR A 95 1.74 11.89 9.20
C THR A 95 0.29 12.25 9.47
N CYS A 96 -0.54 11.24 9.76
CA CYS A 96 -1.92 11.45 10.20
C CYS A 96 -1.99 12.31 11.48
N ARG A 97 -1.03 12.08 12.39
CA ARG A 97 -0.98 12.73 13.70
C ARG A 97 -0.81 14.23 13.61
N GLY A 98 -0.04 14.74 12.63
CA GLY A 98 0.16 16.18 12.46
C GLY A 98 -1.15 16.95 12.31
N CYS A 99 -2.15 16.36 11.65
CA CYS A 99 -3.47 16.96 11.49
C CYS A 99 -4.42 16.49 12.60
N HIS A 100 -4.64 15.18 12.70
CA HIS A 100 -5.70 14.65 13.56
C HIS A 100 -5.40 14.72 15.06
N VAL A 101 -4.13 14.78 15.47
CA VAL A 101 -3.72 14.81 16.89
C VAL A 101 -3.16 16.18 17.26
N ASP A 102 -2.15 16.63 16.52
CA ASP A 102 -1.43 17.88 16.80
C ASP A 102 -2.18 19.12 16.28
N GLN A 103 -3.23 18.92 15.46
CA GLN A 103 -4.08 19.99 14.92
C GLN A 103 -3.30 21.11 14.23
N LYS A 104 -2.23 20.78 13.49
CA LYS A 104 -1.42 21.74 12.72
C LYS A 104 -2.18 22.41 11.58
N GLN A 105 -3.30 21.80 11.17
CA GLN A 105 -4.27 22.35 10.23
C GLN A 105 -5.67 21.92 10.65
N GLU A 106 -6.69 22.67 10.22
CA GLU A 106 -8.09 22.34 10.48
C GLU A 106 -8.41 20.93 9.95
N SER A 107 -8.80 20.04 10.86
CA SER A 107 -9.11 18.65 10.54
C SER A 107 -9.94 18.01 11.65
N PRO A 108 -10.68 16.93 11.37
CA PRO A 108 -11.36 16.17 12.42
C PRO A 108 -10.37 15.73 13.51
N VAL A 109 -10.73 16.00 14.76
CA VAL A 109 -9.90 15.68 15.93
C VAL A 109 -9.93 14.18 16.19
N PHE A 110 -8.77 13.60 16.50
CA PHE A 110 -8.63 12.23 16.96
C PHE A 110 -9.36 12.05 18.30
N ASP A 111 -10.40 11.21 18.30
CA ASP A 111 -11.11 10.82 19.51
C ASP A 111 -10.49 9.56 20.15
N ALA A 112 -9.75 9.74 21.23
CA ALA A 112 -9.12 8.64 21.96
C ALA A 112 -10.13 7.71 22.67
N ASN A 113 -11.39 8.11 22.81
CA ASN A 113 -12.41 7.40 23.57
C ASN A 113 -13.27 6.46 22.73
N THR A 114 -13.10 6.44 21.41
CA THR A 114 -13.75 5.40 20.59
C THR A 114 -13.33 4.01 21.09
N PRO A 115 -14.21 2.99 21.03
CA PRO A 115 -13.89 1.65 21.50
C PRO A 115 -12.57 1.11 20.92
N SER A 116 -12.33 1.32 19.63
CA SER A 116 -11.11 0.89 18.94
C SER A 116 -9.87 1.66 19.40
N HIS A 117 -9.90 2.99 19.48
CA HIS A 117 -8.75 3.77 19.91
C HIS A 117 -8.37 3.49 21.38
N LYS A 118 -9.38 3.39 22.25
CA LYS A 118 -9.17 3.10 23.67
C LYS A 118 -8.55 1.71 23.90
N THR A 119 -8.95 0.73 23.10
CA THR A 119 -8.50 -0.67 23.23
C THR A 119 -7.12 -0.90 22.63
N HIS A 120 -6.89 -0.38 21.41
CA HIS A 120 -5.68 -0.67 20.66
C HIS A 120 -4.55 0.31 20.95
N LYS A 121 -4.85 1.58 21.29
CA LYS A 121 -3.86 2.61 21.63
C LYS A 121 -2.73 2.67 20.60
N ASP A 122 -1.50 2.42 21.04
CA ASP A 122 -0.26 2.45 20.27
C ASP A 122 0.11 1.11 19.64
N LYS A 123 -0.69 0.05 19.79
CA LYS A 123 -0.40 -1.28 19.21
C LYS A 123 -0.65 -1.35 17.70
N LEU A 124 -1.52 -0.49 17.19
CA LEU A 124 -1.87 -0.40 15.78
C LEU A 124 -1.44 0.97 15.23
N HIS A 125 -0.84 0.98 14.04
CA HIS A 125 -0.67 2.20 13.28
C HIS A 125 -2.02 2.61 12.66
N CYS A 126 -2.29 3.92 12.51
CA CYS A 126 -3.57 4.42 11.97
C CYS A 126 -3.98 3.74 10.65
N SER A 127 -3.00 3.41 9.80
CA SER A 127 -3.25 2.75 8.51
C SER A 127 -3.75 1.31 8.61
N ALA A 128 -3.56 0.60 9.73
CA ALA A 128 -4.14 -0.73 9.93
C ALA A 128 -5.68 -0.69 9.87
N CYS A 129 -6.28 0.40 10.33
CA CYS A 129 -7.74 0.58 10.37
C CYS A 129 -8.24 1.50 9.26
N HIS A 130 -7.52 2.58 8.95
CA HIS A 130 -8.02 3.61 8.05
C HIS A 130 -7.71 3.38 6.57
N VAL A 131 -6.72 2.55 6.21
CA VAL A 131 -6.49 2.17 4.81
C VAL A 131 -7.48 1.08 4.40
N THR A 132 -8.29 1.35 3.37
CA THR A 132 -9.38 0.46 2.94
C THR A 132 -8.90 -0.75 2.16
N SER A 133 -7.79 -0.62 1.43
CA SER A 133 -7.25 -1.65 0.56
C SER A 133 -5.82 -1.32 0.18
N THR A 134 -5.05 -2.35 -0.15
CA THR A 134 -3.70 -2.21 -0.68
C THR A 134 -3.73 -2.39 -2.19
N THR A 135 -3.28 -1.38 -2.93
CA THR A 135 -3.02 -1.54 -4.36
C THR A 135 -1.73 -2.35 -4.54
N VAL A 136 -1.79 -3.44 -5.29
CA VAL A 136 -0.67 -4.36 -5.56
C VAL A 136 -0.48 -4.55 -7.06
N CYS A 137 0.77 -4.65 -7.50
CA CYS A 137 1.13 -5.11 -8.83
C CYS A 137 1.58 -6.58 -8.69
N TYR A 138 0.65 -7.51 -8.86
CA TYR A 138 0.87 -8.92 -8.58
C TYR A 138 1.51 -9.65 -9.79
N ASN A 139 2.34 -10.63 -9.51
CA ASN A 139 2.87 -11.63 -10.45
C ASN A 139 3.77 -11.03 -11.54
N CYS A 140 4.86 -10.35 -11.15
CA CYS A 140 5.80 -9.74 -12.09
C CYS A 140 6.70 -10.80 -12.77
N HIS A 141 6.72 -10.85 -14.11
CA HIS A 141 7.61 -11.73 -14.88
C HIS A 141 8.95 -11.09 -15.16
N PHE A 142 9.96 -11.46 -14.37
CA PHE A 142 11.27 -10.85 -14.44
C PHE A 142 12.04 -11.24 -15.70
N ASP A 143 11.91 -12.48 -16.15
CA ASP A 143 12.53 -12.96 -17.39
C ASP A 143 12.02 -12.19 -18.62
N SER A 144 10.73 -11.88 -18.65
CA SER A 144 10.12 -11.07 -19.70
C SER A 144 10.58 -9.62 -19.65
N ALA A 145 10.70 -9.05 -18.44
CA ALA A 145 11.23 -7.70 -18.25
C ALA A 145 12.69 -7.60 -18.70
N LEU A 146 13.52 -8.62 -18.43
CA LEU A 146 14.91 -8.68 -18.88
C LEU A 146 15.04 -8.77 -20.40
N LYS A 147 14.15 -9.52 -21.07
CA LYS A 147 14.16 -9.66 -22.54
C LYS A 147 13.66 -8.41 -23.26
N THR A 148 12.63 -7.77 -22.75
CA THR A 148 11.91 -6.70 -23.46
C THR A 148 12.26 -5.29 -22.98
N GLY A 149 12.90 -5.17 -21.82
CA GLY A 149 13.09 -3.90 -21.12
C GLY A 149 11.81 -3.27 -20.57
N LYS A 150 10.63 -3.86 -20.85
CA LYS A 150 9.33 -3.34 -20.42
C LYS A 150 9.00 -3.83 -19.01
N LYS A 151 8.82 -2.88 -18.09
CA LYS A 151 8.23 -3.10 -16.76
C LYS A 151 6.71 -3.04 -16.94
N GLY A 152 5.97 -4.12 -16.71
CA GLY A 152 4.52 -4.10 -17.01
C GLY A 152 3.78 -5.43 -17.10
N ASN A 153 4.46 -6.57 -17.06
CA ASN A 153 3.78 -7.87 -17.00
C ASN A 153 3.38 -8.17 -15.56
N PHE A 154 2.36 -7.48 -15.05
CA PHE A 154 1.80 -7.68 -13.72
C PHE A 154 0.28 -7.46 -13.74
N ILE A 155 -0.39 -7.95 -12.71
CA ILE A 155 -1.84 -7.91 -12.57
C ILE A 155 -2.18 -6.95 -11.42
N PRO A 156 -2.83 -5.80 -11.69
CA PRO A 156 -3.20 -4.87 -10.64
C PRO A 156 -4.34 -5.45 -9.79
N ILE A 157 -4.17 -5.43 -8.46
CA ILE A 157 -5.15 -5.94 -7.49
C ILE A 157 -5.37 -4.90 -6.38
N LYS A 158 -6.60 -4.79 -5.86
CA LYS A 158 -6.96 -3.83 -4.80
C LYS A 158 -8.08 -4.32 -3.88
N ASP A 159 -8.14 -5.63 -3.65
CA ASP A 159 -9.28 -6.26 -2.96
C ASP A 159 -9.01 -6.59 -1.49
N TRP A 160 -7.74 -6.64 -1.08
CA TRP A 160 -7.34 -6.96 0.29
C TRP A 160 -6.62 -5.83 1.00
N LEU A 161 -6.54 -5.94 2.32
CA LEU A 161 -5.57 -5.26 3.17
C LEU A 161 -4.78 -6.32 3.94
N LEU A 162 -3.45 -6.33 3.79
CA LEU A 162 -2.61 -7.16 4.64
C LEU A 162 -2.32 -6.44 5.95
N LEU A 163 -2.30 -7.16 7.07
CA LEU A 163 -1.77 -6.67 8.35
C LEU A 163 -0.37 -7.23 8.56
N ILE A 164 0.60 -6.37 8.81
CA ILE A 164 2.02 -6.73 8.99
C ILE A 164 2.62 -5.93 10.15
N ASN A 165 3.60 -6.49 10.85
CA ASN A 165 4.34 -5.74 11.88
C ASN A 165 5.37 -4.82 11.24
N TYR A 166 5.48 -3.61 11.79
CA TYR A 166 6.53 -2.65 11.47
C TYR A 166 6.71 -1.69 12.65
N ASN A 167 7.95 -1.50 13.10
CA ASN A 167 8.29 -0.53 14.16
C ASN A 167 7.45 -0.70 15.44
N GLY A 168 7.24 -1.95 15.88
CA GLY A 168 6.49 -2.29 17.10
C GLY A 168 4.97 -2.19 16.99
N GLN A 169 4.42 -1.84 15.82
CA GLN A 169 2.98 -1.74 15.58
C GLN A 169 2.53 -2.68 14.46
N VAL A 170 1.27 -3.10 14.49
CA VAL A 170 0.63 -3.68 13.29
C VAL A 170 0.18 -2.54 12.38
N THR A 171 0.52 -2.64 11.10
CA THR A 171 0.24 -1.64 10.07
C THR A 171 -0.30 -2.29 8.79
N SER A 172 -0.70 -1.45 7.84
CA SER A 172 -1.07 -1.88 6.49
C SER A 172 0.15 -2.44 5.75
N GLY A 173 -0.03 -3.59 5.12
CA GLY A 173 0.98 -4.31 4.37
C GLY A 173 0.63 -4.46 2.89
N SER A 174 1.63 -4.83 2.12
CA SER A 174 1.54 -5.18 0.70
C SER A 174 2.44 -6.36 0.40
N VAL A 175 2.26 -6.93 -0.78
CA VAL A 175 3.16 -7.92 -1.34
C VAL A 175 3.68 -7.47 -2.70
N MET A 176 4.85 -7.96 -3.06
CA MET A 176 5.34 -7.97 -4.43
C MET A 176 5.73 -9.40 -4.75
N THR A 177 5.18 -9.95 -5.82
CA THR A 177 5.55 -11.29 -6.30
C THR A 177 6.33 -11.21 -7.58
N LEU A 178 7.27 -12.14 -7.73
CA LEU A 178 8.16 -12.25 -8.88
C LEU A 178 8.19 -13.70 -9.36
N VAL A 179 8.15 -13.87 -10.68
CA VAL A 179 8.38 -15.13 -11.36
C VAL A 179 9.61 -14.99 -12.25
N TYR A 180 10.54 -15.94 -12.15
CA TYR A 180 11.71 -16.04 -13.01
C TYR A 180 12.02 -17.50 -13.30
N GLN A 181 11.89 -17.93 -14.56
CA GLN A 181 12.14 -19.32 -14.98
C GLN A 181 11.42 -20.35 -14.09
N ASN A 182 10.10 -20.18 -13.89
CA ASN A 182 9.25 -20.96 -12.98
C ASN A 182 9.65 -20.94 -11.49
N LYS A 183 10.66 -20.17 -11.09
CA LYS A 183 10.95 -19.90 -9.68
C LYS A 183 10.09 -18.75 -9.21
N THR A 184 9.50 -18.92 -8.03
CA THR A 184 8.56 -17.99 -7.43
C THR A 184 9.19 -17.31 -6.22
N PHE A 185 8.85 -16.04 -6.05
CA PHE A 185 9.30 -15.22 -4.94
C PHE A 185 8.19 -14.29 -4.50
N ILE A 186 8.11 -14.05 -3.19
CA ILE A 186 7.18 -13.11 -2.58
C ILE A 186 7.89 -12.29 -1.52
N ALA A 187 7.77 -10.96 -1.65
CA ALA A 187 8.19 -10.03 -0.63
C ALA A 187 6.97 -9.43 0.07
N TYR A 188 6.89 -9.60 1.39
CA TYR A 188 5.95 -8.87 2.24
C TYR A 188 6.59 -7.56 2.70
N VAL A 189 5.85 -6.46 2.62
CA VAL A 189 6.34 -5.14 3.00
C VAL A 189 5.27 -4.33 3.73
N PRO A 190 5.62 -3.53 4.75
CA PRO A 190 4.74 -2.48 5.23
C PRO A 190 4.51 -1.49 4.09
N TYR A 191 3.26 -1.07 3.87
CA TYR A 191 2.92 -0.22 2.74
C TYR A 191 1.71 0.66 3.05
N PHE A 192 1.79 1.92 2.65
CA PHE A 192 0.70 2.87 2.76
C PHE A 192 0.11 3.13 1.37
N THR A 193 -1.16 2.78 1.18
CA THR A 193 -1.92 3.09 -0.04
C THR A 193 -2.77 4.32 0.23
N HIS A 194 -2.80 5.27 -0.71
CA HIS A 194 -3.66 6.47 -0.66
C HIS A 194 -5.12 6.08 -0.93
N SER A 195 -5.70 5.36 0.03
CA SER A 195 -7.07 4.87 0.02
C SER A 195 -7.59 4.86 1.45
N ILE A 196 -7.86 6.05 1.99
CA ILE A 196 -8.23 6.24 3.39
C ILE A 196 -9.75 6.42 3.55
N SER A 197 -10.33 5.72 4.53
CA SER A 197 -11.72 5.92 4.97
C SER A 197 -11.83 6.82 6.21
N PRO A 198 -12.95 7.56 6.35
CA PRO A 198 -13.16 8.44 7.51
C PRO A 198 -13.35 7.67 8.82
N ARG A 199 -14.02 6.53 8.81
CA ARG A 199 -14.43 5.81 10.03
C ARG A 199 -13.47 4.70 10.47
N GLY A 200 -12.50 4.34 9.62
CA GLY A 200 -11.70 3.14 9.84
C GLY A 200 -12.54 1.86 9.75
N ARG A 201 -11.94 0.72 10.12
CA ARG A 201 -12.59 -0.59 10.10
C ARG A 201 -13.36 -0.87 11.38
N SER A 202 -14.45 -1.63 11.25
CA SER A 202 -15.14 -2.23 12.40
C SER A 202 -14.34 -3.41 12.97
N CYS A 203 -14.68 -3.83 14.19
CA CYS A 203 -14.04 -4.93 14.86
C CYS A 203 -14.12 -6.24 14.05
N GLU A 204 -15.29 -6.55 13.49
CA GLU A 204 -15.59 -7.81 12.77
C GLU A 204 -14.87 -7.91 11.42
N GLN A 205 -14.43 -6.78 10.87
CA GLN A 205 -13.62 -6.77 9.65
C GLN A 205 -12.21 -7.31 9.90
N CYS A 206 -11.74 -7.32 11.15
CA CYS A 206 -10.41 -7.79 11.55
C CYS A 206 -10.49 -9.01 12.46
N HIS A 207 -11.29 -8.95 13.52
CA HIS A 207 -11.46 -10.01 14.51
C HIS A 207 -12.47 -11.04 14.02
N GLN A 208 -12.10 -12.32 14.13
CA GLN A 208 -12.93 -13.45 13.70
C GLN A 208 -13.44 -13.30 12.26
N ASN A 209 -12.72 -12.58 11.40
CA ASN A 209 -13.09 -12.46 10.00
C ASN A 209 -12.86 -13.80 9.27
N GLU A 210 -13.31 -13.92 8.02
CA GLU A 210 -13.23 -15.17 7.27
C GLU A 210 -11.79 -15.71 7.18
N ALA A 211 -10.81 -14.86 6.88
CA ALA A 211 -9.40 -15.27 6.79
C ALA A 211 -8.87 -15.79 8.13
N VAL A 212 -9.18 -15.11 9.23
CA VAL A 212 -8.78 -15.52 10.58
C VAL A 212 -9.42 -16.86 10.95
N ARG A 213 -10.69 -17.08 10.63
CA ARG A 213 -11.41 -18.33 10.90
C ARG A 213 -10.80 -19.51 10.14
N GLU A 214 -10.53 -19.34 8.85
CA GLU A 214 -9.85 -20.35 8.03
C GLU A 214 -8.49 -20.71 8.64
N MET A 215 -7.68 -19.69 8.96
CA MET A 215 -6.36 -19.89 9.57
C MET A 215 -6.44 -20.55 10.95
N ALA A 216 -7.48 -20.28 11.74
CA ALA A 216 -7.67 -20.88 13.06
C ALA A 216 -8.10 -22.35 12.98
N GLN A 217 -8.80 -22.74 11.91
CA GLN A 217 -9.17 -24.13 11.62
C GLN A 217 -8.01 -24.95 11.02
N GLY A 218 -6.87 -24.31 10.76
CA GLY A 218 -5.69 -24.95 10.16
C GLY A 218 -5.66 -24.88 8.63
N ASN A 219 -6.62 -24.19 8.00
CA ASN A 219 -6.66 -24.01 6.56
C ASN A 219 -5.72 -22.87 6.13
N LYS A 220 -5.25 -22.95 4.88
CA LYS A 220 -4.54 -21.83 4.23
C LYS A 220 -5.54 -20.90 3.56
N VAL A 221 -5.32 -19.60 3.70
CA VAL A 221 -6.12 -18.58 3.01
C VAL A 221 -5.61 -18.45 1.56
N PRO A 222 -6.45 -18.70 0.54
CA PRO A 222 -6.09 -18.47 -0.85
C PRO A 222 -6.13 -16.97 -1.15
N VAL A 223 -5.03 -16.27 -0.81
CA VAL A 223 -4.96 -14.81 -0.97
C VAL A 223 -5.10 -14.41 -2.44
N VAL A 224 -4.50 -15.21 -3.32
CA VAL A 224 -4.76 -15.17 -4.76
C VAL A 224 -4.96 -16.59 -5.25
N ASP A 225 -6.12 -16.82 -5.86
CA ASP A 225 -6.46 -18.04 -6.59
C ASP A 225 -6.60 -17.77 -8.10
N PHE A 226 -6.68 -18.82 -8.91
CA PHE A 226 -6.88 -18.74 -10.34
C PHE A 226 -7.88 -19.80 -10.82
N LYS A 227 -9.03 -19.36 -11.32
CA LYS A 227 -10.11 -20.23 -11.79
C LYS A 227 -10.70 -19.70 -13.09
N ASP A 228 -11.01 -20.58 -14.03
CA ASP A 228 -11.66 -20.25 -15.30
C ASP A 228 -10.96 -19.11 -16.07
N GLY A 229 -9.63 -19.10 -16.06
CA GLY A 229 -8.82 -18.09 -16.74
C GLY A 229 -8.70 -16.75 -15.99
N LYS A 230 -9.23 -16.63 -14.77
CA LYS A 230 -9.30 -15.37 -14.02
C LYS A 230 -8.61 -15.48 -12.66
N ILE A 231 -7.92 -14.41 -12.27
CA ILE A 231 -7.45 -14.25 -10.89
C ILE A 231 -8.63 -13.95 -9.98
N LEU A 232 -8.67 -14.62 -8.84
CA LEU A 232 -9.62 -14.40 -7.76
C LEU A 232 -8.83 -13.95 -6.52
N PRO A 233 -8.74 -12.63 -6.26
CA PRO A 233 -8.10 -12.14 -5.06
C PRO A 233 -9.04 -12.29 -3.87
N TRP A 234 -8.46 -12.58 -2.70
CA TRP A 234 -9.18 -12.55 -1.44
C TRP A 234 -9.68 -11.13 -1.14
N LYS A 235 -10.87 -11.02 -0.55
CA LYS A 235 -11.49 -9.75 -0.19
C LYS A 235 -11.41 -9.48 1.30
N GLY A 236 -10.99 -8.27 1.67
CA GLY A 236 -10.94 -7.83 3.06
C GLY A 236 -9.58 -8.00 3.74
N VAL A 237 -9.59 -8.09 5.07
CA VAL A 237 -8.37 -8.03 5.89
C VAL A 237 -7.75 -9.42 6.05
N ILE A 238 -6.44 -9.50 5.86
CA ILE A 238 -5.69 -10.75 5.98
C ILE A 238 -4.48 -10.52 6.89
N PRO A 239 -4.38 -11.22 8.04
CA PRO A 239 -3.16 -11.16 8.84
C PRO A 239 -2.00 -11.88 8.12
N VAL A 240 -0.82 -11.27 8.08
CA VAL A 240 0.36 -11.91 7.48
C VAL A 240 0.90 -12.97 8.42
N VAL A 241 0.49 -14.21 8.17
CA VAL A 241 0.97 -15.45 8.83
C VAL A 241 1.43 -16.40 7.71
N PRO A 242 2.70 -16.30 7.25
CA PRO A 242 3.12 -16.80 5.94
C PRO A 242 2.82 -18.27 5.63
N ASP A 243 2.96 -19.15 6.63
CA ASP A 243 2.68 -20.58 6.53
C ASP A 243 1.20 -20.89 6.30
N LYS A 244 0.32 -19.94 6.64
CA LYS A 244 -1.13 -20.01 6.43
C LYS A 244 -1.63 -19.23 5.21
N LEU A 245 -0.74 -18.68 4.38
CA LEU A 245 -1.11 -17.97 3.16
C LEU A 245 -0.79 -18.82 1.93
N GLN A 246 -1.73 -18.84 0.99
CA GLN A 246 -1.58 -19.50 -0.30
C GLN A 246 -1.67 -18.48 -1.44
N TRP A 247 -0.74 -18.61 -2.39
CA TRP A 247 -0.60 -17.71 -3.53
C TRP A 247 -0.42 -18.53 -4.80
N VAL A 248 -1.28 -18.29 -5.80
CA VAL A 248 -1.12 -18.89 -7.13
C VAL A 248 -0.24 -18.00 -8.01
N TYR A 249 0.87 -18.55 -8.50
CA TYR A 249 1.76 -17.89 -9.46
C TYR A 249 1.41 -18.33 -10.87
N LEU A 250 1.45 -17.39 -11.82
CA LEU A 250 1.06 -17.65 -13.20
C LEU A 250 2.22 -17.39 -14.15
N ASN A 251 2.29 -18.13 -15.25
CA ASN A 251 3.08 -17.83 -16.43
C ASN A 251 2.24 -17.09 -17.46
N LYS A 252 2.86 -16.15 -18.18
CA LYS A 252 2.25 -15.50 -19.34
C LYS A 252 2.32 -16.47 -20.52
N ILE A 253 1.18 -16.83 -21.09
CA ILE A 253 1.08 -17.76 -22.22
C ILE A 253 0.58 -17.10 -23.52
N GLY A 254 0.18 -15.84 -23.44
CA GLY A 254 -0.25 -15.01 -24.57
C GLY A 254 -0.37 -13.55 -24.15
N GLU A 255 -0.86 -12.70 -25.05
CA GLU A 255 -1.25 -11.33 -24.70
C GLU A 255 -2.45 -11.40 -23.74
N ASP A 256 -2.25 -10.90 -22.52
CA ASP A 256 -3.21 -10.96 -21.40
C ASP A 256 -3.74 -12.34 -20.99
N GLN A 257 -3.10 -13.42 -21.48
CA GLN A 257 -3.43 -14.79 -21.10
C GLN A 257 -2.43 -15.36 -20.10
N TRP A 258 -2.97 -15.95 -19.04
CA TRP A 258 -2.22 -16.47 -17.91
C TRP A 258 -2.58 -17.93 -17.64
N ALA A 259 -1.61 -18.72 -17.20
CA ALA A 259 -1.83 -20.07 -16.72
C ALA A 259 -1.02 -20.34 -15.46
N PRO A 260 -1.52 -21.13 -14.48
CA PRO A 260 -0.76 -21.51 -13.31
C PRO A 260 0.57 -22.16 -13.66
N ILE A 261 1.61 -21.84 -12.90
CA ILE A 261 2.89 -22.53 -13.01
C ILE A 261 2.68 -23.98 -12.52
N LYS A 262 2.85 -24.94 -13.43
CA LYS A 262 2.80 -26.37 -13.09
C LYS A 262 3.93 -26.71 -12.12
N ASP A 263 3.61 -27.48 -11.09
CA ASP A 263 4.56 -27.95 -10.07
C ASP A 263 5.37 -26.81 -9.42
N ALA A 264 4.72 -25.67 -9.19
CA ALA A 264 5.36 -24.53 -8.56
C ALA A 264 5.94 -24.94 -7.20
N LYS A 265 7.27 -24.86 -7.08
CA LYS A 265 7.95 -25.01 -5.79
C LYS A 265 7.48 -23.91 -4.85
N GLU A 266 7.59 -24.18 -3.54
CA GLU A 266 7.31 -23.18 -2.53
C GLU A 266 8.11 -21.90 -2.80
N ALA A 267 7.41 -20.77 -2.77
CA ALA A 267 7.99 -19.48 -3.10
C ALA A 267 9.02 -19.09 -2.05
N LYS A 268 10.14 -18.51 -2.50
CA LYS A 268 11.05 -17.85 -1.57
C LYS A 268 10.35 -16.66 -0.93
N VAL A 269 10.25 -16.67 0.39
CA VAL A 269 9.62 -15.60 1.16
C VAL A 269 10.70 -14.63 1.65
N GLN A 270 10.45 -13.34 1.45
CA GLN A 270 11.22 -12.27 2.06
C GLN A 270 10.31 -11.32 2.80
N PHE A 271 10.75 -10.91 3.99
CA PHE A 271 10.23 -9.73 4.65
C PHE A 271 11.18 -8.56 4.35
N ALA A 272 10.65 -7.52 3.69
CA ALA A 272 11.45 -6.39 3.25
C ALA A 272 11.02 -5.10 3.94
N ALA A 273 11.91 -4.10 3.93
CA ALA A 273 11.72 -2.80 4.58
C ALA A 273 11.35 -2.92 6.07
N TYR A 274 12.01 -3.83 6.79
CA TYR A 274 11.82 -4.10 8.22
C TYR A 274 10.40 -4.54 8.61
N GLY A 275 9.62 -5.03 7.65
CA GLY A 275 8.36 -5.70 7.94
C GLY A 275 8.60 -7.03 8.63
N GLU A 276 7.66 -7.47 9.45
CA GLU A 276 7.69 -8.77 10.13
C GLU A 276 6.28 -9.40 10.09
N PRO A 277 6.16 -10.75 10.10
CA PRO A 277 4.86 -11.39 10.20
C PRO A 277 4.18 -11.06 11.53
N LEU A 278 2.87 -11.31 11.62
CA LEU A 278 2.18 -11.28 12.91
C LEU A 278 2.74 -12.36 13.83
N THR A 279 2.88 -12.01 15.11
CA THR A 279 3.19 -12.98 16.16
C THR A 279 2.00 -13.88 16.42
N LYS A 280 2.24 -15.05 17.01
CA LYS A 280 1.18 -15.97 17.45
C LYS A 280 0.20 -15.27 18.39
N GLU A 281 0.68 -14.48 19.35
CA GLU A 281 -0.18 -13.74 20.29
C GLU A 281 -1.07 -12.71 19.58
N GLN A 282 -0.54 -11.98 18.58
CA GLN A 282 -1.34 -11.04 17.80
C GLN A 282 -2.41 -11.76 16.97
N PHE A 283 -2.06 -12.90 16.37
CA PHE A 283 -3.03 -13.72 15.64
C PHE A 283 -4.11 -14.28 16.58
N ASP A 284 -3.74 -14.81 17.75
CA ASP A 284 -4.67 -15.35 18.74
C ASP A 284 -5.67 -14.27 19.21
N LYS A 285 -5.24 -13.00 19.33
CA LYS A 285 -6.14 -11.86 19.60
C LYS A 285 -7.12 -11.57 18.46
N LEU A 286 -6.69 -11.68 17.20
CA LEU A 286 -7.60 -11.57 16.06
C LEU A 286 -8.60 -12.72 16.03
N ALA A 287 -8.21 -13.91 16.51
CA ALA A 287 -9.07 -15.07 16.66
C ALA A 287 -9.95 -15.02 17.93
N THR A 288 -10.05 -13.88 18.61
CA THR A 288 -10.99 -13.71 19.73
C THR A 288 -12.29 -13.06 19.22
N ASP A 289 -13.44 -13.52 19.70
CA ASP A 289 -14.70 -12.80 19.49
C ASP A 289 -14.74 -11.56 20.40
N VAL A 290 -15.00 -10.41 19.80
CA VAL A 290 -14.95 -9.09 20.46
C VAL A 290 -16.28 -8.36 20.37
N ARG A 291 -17.34 -9.09 20.01
CA ARG A 291 -18.73 -8.64 20.07
C ARG A 291 -19.32 -8.83 21.46
#